data_AF-A0A535WYN0-F1
#
_entry.id   AF-A0A535WYN0-F1
#
_cell.length_a   1.000
_cell.length_b   1.000
_cell.length_c   1.000
_cell.angle_alpha   90.00
_cell.angle_beta   90.00
_cell.angle_gamma   90.00
#
_symmetry.space_group_name_H-M   'P 1'
#
loop_
_entity.id
_entity.type
_entity.pdbx_description
1 polymer ?
#
loop_
_entity_poly.entity_id
_entity_poly.type
_entity_poly.pdbx_seq_one_letter_code
_entity_poly.pdbx_strand_id
1 'polypeptide(L)'
;MTGIKLSRLVEGMTVLEAPPTDPEVTGLCYDSRRLKAGDCFVAIPGTHTDGHRYVETALRDGAVAAVVTRRVGTAWPQVVVPDKTTTTTMIQHMLRTAGRPAGSMSTVDIRYGDNVDLNDSRQTTLEALEIQEQLARMRDAGLKYVVIETSSHGLALQRVVGVDYDVATFTNIAHEHLDFHKTIEAYQEAKARLIDL
;
A
#
# COMPACT_ATOMS: atom_id res chain seq x y z
N MET A 1 -11.01 -17.62 -18.88
CA MET A 1 -10.85 -17.39 -17.44
C MET A 1 -12.13 -16.77 -16.94
N THR A 2 -12.70 -17.27 -15.84
CA THR A 2 -13.81 -16.59 -15.15
C THR A 2 -13.27 -15.33 -14.49
N GLY A 3 -13.88 -14.18 -14.75
CA GLY A 3 -13.43 -12.93 -14.13
C GLY A 3 -13.92 -12.80 -12.69
N ILE A 4 -13.32 -11.85 -11.98
CA ILE A 4 -13.66 -11.47 -10.60
C ILE A 4 -14.20 -10.04 -10.60
N LYS A 5 -15.17 -9.75 -9.74
CA LYS A 5 -15.64 -8.37 -9.55
C LYS A 5 -14.51 -7.48 -9.02
N LEU A 6 -14.41 -6.26 -9.54
CA LEU A 6 -13.42 -5.28 -9.10
C LEU A 6 -13.52 -5.03 -7.59
N SER A 7 -14.74 -4.91 -7.06
CA SER A 7 -15.00 -4.78 -5.62
C SER A 7 -14.37 -5.90 -4.78
N ARG A 8 -14.42 -7.13 -5.29
CA ARG A 8 -13.83 -8.31 -4.65
C ARG A 8 -12.32 -8.39 -4.85
N LEU A 9 -11.82 -7.92 -6.00
CA LEU A 9 -10.39 -7.85 -6.27
C LEU A 9 -9.65 -6.93 -5.29
N VAL A 10 -10.29 -5.82 -4.90
CA VAL A 10 -9.72 -4.85 -3.94
C VAL A 10 -10.21 -5.08 -2.51
N GLU A 11 -10.84 -6.22 -2.24
CA GLU A 11 -11.32 -6.57 -0.90
C GLU A 11 -10.16 -6.63 0.09
N GLY A 12 -10.32 -5.92 1.22
CA GLY A 12 -9.27 -5.79 2.23
C GLY A 12 -8.22 -4.72 1.94
N MET A 13 -8.24 -4.08 0.76
CA MET A 13 -7.44 -2.89 0.48
C MET A 13 -8.13 -1.63 0.98
N THR A 14 -7.33 -0.64 1.41
CA THR A 14 -7.84 0.71 1.60
C THR A 14 -8.18 1.33 0.26
N VAL A 15 -9.46 1.63 0.05
CA VAL A 15 -9.95 2.35 -1.13
C VAL A 15 -10.35 3.76 -0.73
N LEU A 16 -9.63 4.75 -1.25
CA LEU A 16 -9.94 6.18 -1.03
C LEU A 16 -11.10 6.64 -1.90
N GLU A 17 -11.16 6.16 -3.14
CA GLU A 17 -12.25 6.41 -4.06
C GLU A 17 -12.53 5.16 -4.89
N ALA A 18 -13.79 4.76 -4.97
CA ALA A 18 -14.25 3.65 -5.78
C ALA A 18 -15.02 4.17 -7.01
N PRO A 19 -14.95 3.47 -8.16
CA PRO A 19 -15.77 3.82 -9.31
C PRO A 19 -17.25 3.51 -9.02
N PRO A 20 -18.20 4.19 -9.70
CA PRO A 20 -19.63 3.94 -9.54
C PRO A 20 -20.08 2.60 -10.15
N THR A 21 -19.19 1.90 -10.87
CA THR A 21 -19.47 0.63 -11.55
C THR A 21 -18.56 -0.46 -10.99
N ASP A 22 -19.04 -1.70 -11.02
CA ASP A 22 -18.29 -2.88 -10.56
C ASP A 22 -18.02 -3.86 -11.73
N PRO A 23 -17.04 -3.53 -12.59
CA PRO A 23 -16.73 -4.34 -13.76
C PRO A 23 -16.13 -5.70 -13.38
N GLU A 24 -16.20 -6.63 -14.33
CA GLU A 24 -15.56 -7.93 -14.21
C GLU A 24 -14.12 -7.84 -14.73
N VAL A 25 -13.16 -8.16 -13.86
CA VAL A 25 -11.72 -8.15 -14.14
C VAL A 25 -11.25 -9.56 -14.44
N THR A 26 -10.59 -9.74 -15.58
CA THR A 26 -10.10 -11.06 -16.04
C THR A 26 -8.58 -11.21 -15.94
N GLY A 27 -7.87 -10.12 -15.64
CA GLY A 27 -6.42 -10.09 -15.45
C GLY A 27 -5.94 -8.76 -14.86
N LEU A 28 -4.66 -8.69 -14.51
CA LEU A 28 -3.97 -7.49 -14.03
C LEU A 28 -2.82 -7.15 -14.97
N CYS A 29 -2.63 -5.87 -15.26
CA CYS A 29 -1.53 -5.41 -16.08
C CYS A 29 -1.00 -4.06 -15.59
N TYR A 30 0.32 -3.91 -15.43
CA TYR A 30 0.94 -2.62 -15.09
C TYR A 30 1.74 -2.02 -16.27
N ASP A 31 1.97 -2.80 -17.33
CA ASP A 31 2.66 -2.36 -18.55
C ASP A 31 1.64 -2.26 -19.68
N SER A 32 1.22 -1.04 -20.03
CA SER A 32 0.18 -0.79 -21.03
C SER A 32 0.46 -1.45 -22.39
N ARG A 33 1.74 -1.71 -22.73
CA ARG A 33 2.15 -2.40 -23.97
C ARG A 33 1.77 -3.89 -24.00
N ARG A 34 1.45 -4.46 -22.84
CA ARG A 34 1.10 -5.89 -22.65
C ARG A 34 -0.37 -6.09 -22.26
N LEU A 35 -1.14 -5.01 -22.22
CA LEU A 35 -2.54 -5.00 -21.80
C LEU A 35 -3.40 -5.90 -22.69
N LYS A 36 -4.35 -6.59 -22.07
CA LYS A 36 -5.41 -7.34 -22.75
C LYS A 36 -6.77 -6.75 -22.40
N ALA A 37 -7.72 -6.85 -23.34
CA ALA A 37 -9.10 -6.48 -23.07
C ALA A 37 -9.65 -7.29 -21.88
N GLY A 38 -10.25 -6.60 -20.91
CA GLY A 38 -10.72 -7.23 -19.66
C GLY A 38 -9.74 -7.16 -18.50
N ASP A 39 -8.51 -6.64 -18.69
CA ASP A 39 -7.56 -6.44 -17.61
C ASP A 39 -7.93 -5.22 -16.74
N CYS A 40 -7.51 -5.23 -15.48
CA CYS A 40 -7.40 -4.03 -14.66
C CYS A 40 -5.96 -3.47 -14.76
N PHE A 41 -5.84 -2.20 -15.12
CA PHE A 41 -4.54 -1.54 -15.25
C PHE A 41 -4.04 -1.02 -13.89
N VAL A 42 -2.82 -1.37 -13.47
CA VAL A 42 -2.24 -0.91 -12.21
C VAL A 42 -1.21 0.19 -12.50
N ALA A 43 -1.56 1.43 -12.19
CA ALA A 43 -0.71 2.59 -12.41
C ALA A 43 0.28 2.77 -11.26
N ILE A 44 1.49 2.25 -11.45
CA ILE A 44 2.57 2.34 -10.45
C ILE A 44 3.30 3.69 -10.64
N PRO A 45 3.43 4.52 -9.59
CA PRO A 45 4.28 5.72 -9.65
C PRO A 45 5.76 5.33 -9.76
N GLY A 46 6.51 6.03 -10.60
CA GLY A 46 7.92 5.72 -10.84
C GLY A 46 8.75 6.96 -11.15
N THR A 47 10.07 6.85 -10.98
CA THR A 47 11.04 7.94 -11.17
C THR A 47 11.40 8.19 -12.63
N HIS A 48 11.45 7.13 -13.45
CA HIS A 48 11.69 7.22 -14.90
C HIS A 48 10.42 7.44 -15.70
N THR A 49 9.35 6.72 -15.36
CA THR A 49 8.04 6.89 -15.94
C THR A 49 6.97 6.66 -14.89
N ASP A 50 5.89 7.44 -14.97
CA ASP A 50 4.77 7.36 -14.05
C ASP A 50 3.58 6.68 -14.74
N GLY A 51 3.16 5.53 -14.22
CA GLY A 51 2.05 4.74 -14.75
C GLY A 51 0.76 5.52 -14.94
N HIS A 52 0.52 6.57 -14.15
CA HIS A 52 -0.69 7.40 -14.23
C HIS A 52 -0.83 8.10 -15.58
N ARG A 53 0.29 8.35 -16.28
CA ARG A 53 0.30 8.95 -17.62
C ARG A 53 -0.36 8.06 -18.67
N TYR A 54 -0.43 6.75 -18.41
CA TYR A 54 -0.94 5.76 -19.36
C TYR A 54 -2.35 5.26 -19.03
N VAL A 55 -2.98 5.76 -17.95
CA VAL A 55 -4.31 5.30 -17.51
C VAL A 55 -5.37 5.51 -18.58
N GLU A 56 -5.44 6.70 -19.16
CA GLU A 56 -6.39 7.03 -20.24
C GLU A 56 -6.20 6.11 -21.46
N THR A 57 -4.95 5.88 -21.85
CA THR A 57 -4.61 4.99 -22.97
C THR A 57 -4.97 3.54 -22.64
N ALA A 58 -4.62 3.04 -21.46
CA ALA A 58 -4.92 1.67 -21.06
C ALA A 58 -6.44 1.39 -21.01
N LEU A 59 -7.22 2.32 -20.47
CA LEU A 59 -8.69 2.19 -20.44
C LEU A 59 -9.28 2.21 -21.85
N ARG A 60 -8.76 3.07 -22.74
CA ARG A 60 -9.13 3.07 -24.16
C ARG A 60 -8.77 1.78 -24.88
N ASP A 61 -7.65 1.17 -24.51
CA ASP A 61 -7.13 -0.06 -25.12
C ASP A 61 -7.76 -1.34 -24.54
N GLY A 62 -8.77 -1.20 -23.66
CA GLY A 62 -9.63 -2.29 -23.22
C GLY A 62 -9.46 -2.71 -21.76
N ALA A 63 -8.68 -1.98 -20.96
CA ALA A 63 -8.72 -2.15 -19.52
C ALA A 63 -10.12 -1.78 -19.01
N VAL A 64 -10.67 -2.59 -18.11
CA VAL A 64 -12.03 -2.38 -17.57
C VAL A 64 -12.05 -1.43 -16.37
N ALA A 65 -10.90 -1.26 -15.72
CA ALA A 65 -10.67 -0.35 -14.62
C ALA A 65 -9.18 -0.06 -14.48
N ALA A 66 -8.84 0.98 -13.72
CA ALA A 66 -7.48 1.24 -13.28
C ALA A 66 -7.36 1.31 -11.75
N VAL A 67 -6.30 0.76 -11.17
CA VAL A 67 -5.88 1.03 -9.78
C VAL A 67 -4.81 2.11 -9.83
N VAL A 68 -5.03 3.22 -9.13
CA VAL A 68 -4.18 4.42 -9.17
C VAL A 68 -3.88 4.91 -7.76
N THR A 69 -2.75 5.58 -7.55
CA THR A 69 -2.44 6.24 -6.28
C THR A 69 -2.96 7.68 -6.20
N ARG A 70 -3.29 8.26 -7.35
CA ARG A 70 -3.98 9.55 -7.46
C ARG A 70 -4.99 9.55 -8.59
N ARG A 71 -6.08 10.29 -8.42
CA ARG A 71 -7.12 10.39 -9.44
C ARG A 71 -6.55 10.97 -10.75
N VAL A 72 -6.81 10.29 -11.85
CA VAL A 72 -6.53 10.78 -13.21
C VAL A 72 -7.82 11.33 -13.80
N GLY A 73 -7.74 12.49 -14.47
CA GLY A 73 -8.88 13.20 -15.04
C GLY A 73 -9.49 12.47 -16.24
N THR A 74 -10.23 11.39 -15.96
CA THR A 74 -10.88 10.54 -16.95
C THR A 74 -12.28 10.12 -16.48
N ALA A 75 -13.15 9.81 -17.43
CA ALA A 75 -14.50 9.32 -17.17
C ALA A 75 -14.55 7.80 -16.89
N TRP A 76 -13.44 7.09 -17.16
CA TRP A 76 -13.35 5.65 -17.03
C TRP A 76 -13.21 5.19 -15.56
N PRO A 77 -13.61 3.94 -15.22
CA PRO A 77 -13.54 3.42 -13.86
C PRO A 77 -12.11 3.40 -13.31
N GLN A 78 -11.91 3.94 -12.11
CA GLN A 78 -10.65 3.87 -11.39
C GLN A 78 -10.88 3.72 -9.89
N VAL A 79 -10.00 2.94 -9.24
CA VAL A 79 -9.91 2.78 -7.79
C VAL A 79 -8.69 3.56 -7.32
N VAL A 80 -8.87 4.52 -6.42
CA VAL A 80 -7.78 5.28 -5.83
C VAL A 80 -7.36 4.63 -4.52
N VAL A 81 -6.08 4.26 -4.39
CA VAL A 81 -5.51 3.56 -3.23
C VAL A 81 -4.28 4.28 -2.69
N PRO A 82 -3.95 4.18 -1.38
CA PRO A 82 -2.72 4.75 -0.84
C PRO A 82 -1.49 3.88 -1.21
N ASP A 83 -0.36 4.48 -1.58
CA ASP A 83 0.82 3.75 -2.08
C ASP A 83 1.44 2.76 -1.06
N LYS A 84 1.86 3.28 0.10
CA LYS A 84 2.51 2.49 1.16
C LYS A 84 1.54 1.48 1.79
N THR A 85 0.34 1.94 2.17
CA THR A 85 -0.72 1.08 2.72
C THR A 85 -1.07 -0.08 1.79
N THR A 86 -1.15 0.16 0.47
CA THR A 86 -1.39 -0.90 -0.53
C THR A 86 -0.32 -1.99 -0.45
N THR A 87 0.96 -1.60 -0.42
CA THR A 87 2.07 -2.56 -0.33
C THR A 87 2.01 -3.35 0.97
N THR A 88 1.75 -2.68 2.11
CA THR A 88 1.58 -3.33 3.42
C THR A 88 0.47 -4.38 3.39
N THR A 89 -0.72 -4.01 2.88
CA THR A 89 -1.86 -4.92 2.76
C THR A 89 -1.57 -6.09 1.82
N MET A 90 -0.95 -5.84 0.66
CA MET A 90 -0.65 -6.90 -0.30
C MET A 90 0.34 -7.93 0.26
N ILE A 91 1.42 -7.49 0.92
CA ILE A 91 2.39 -8.40 1.55
C ILE A 91 1.70 -9.24 2.64
N GLN A 92 0.89 -8.60 3.49
CA GLN A 92 0.17 -9.30 4.55
C GLN A 92 -0.80 -10.35 3.98
N HIS A 93 -1.55 -10.00 2.94
CA HIS A 93 -2.46 -10.90 2.26
C HIS A 93 -1.73 -12.09 1.62
N MET A 94 -0.60 -11.85 0.94
CA MET A 94 0.21 -12.92 0.35
C MET A 94 0.77 -13.88 1.40
N LEU A 95 1.26 -13.37 2.54
CA LEU A 95 1.75 -14.20 3.64
C LEU A 95 0.63 -15.08 4.19
N ARG A 96 -0.55 -14.52 4.44
CA ARG A 96 -1.72 -15.28 4.90
C ARG A 96 -2.15 -16.35 3.91
N THR A 97 -2.26 -16.02 2.62
CA THR A 97 -2.61 -16.98 1.57
C THR A 97 -1.59 -18.11 1.46
N ALA A 98 -0.32 -17.85 1.80
CA ALA A 98 0.73 -18.87 1.90
C ALA A 98 0.70 -19.69 3.22
N GLY A 99 -0.34 -19.55 4.04
CA GLY A 99 -0.49 -20.25 5.32
C GLY A 99 0.44 -19.74 6.41
N ARG A 100 1.01 -18.54 6.25
CA ARG A 100 1.89 -17.92 7.25
C ARG A 100 1.07 -16.96 8.13
N PRO A 101 0.98 -17.18 9.45
CA PRO A 101 0.25 -16.28 10.36
C PRO A 101 0.87 -14.88 10.35
N ALA A 102 0.17 -13.91 9.77
CA ALA A 102 0.68 -12.57 9.52
C ALA A 102 -0.30 -11.46 9.90
N GLY A 103 0.23 -10.41 10.52
CA GLY A 103 -0.49 -9.17 10.84
C GLY A 103 0.07 -7.98 10.08
N SER A 104 -0.61 -6.84 10.20
CA SER A 104 -0.13 -5.57 9.66
C SER A 104 -0.51 -4.39 10.54
N MET A 105 0.32 -3.35 10.53
CA MET A 105 0.03 -2.03 11.10
C MET A 105 0.14 -1.01 9.97
N SER A 106 -0.94 -0.31 9.67
CA SER A 106 -1.00 0.63 8.55
C SER A 106 -1.66 1.95 8.95
N THR A 107 -1.67 2.91 8.01
CA THR A 107 -2.40 4.18 8.18
C THR A 107 -3.88 3.99 8.49
N VAL A 108 -4.50 2.90 8.02
CA VAL A 108 -5.96 2.72 8.08
C VAL A 108 -6.39 1.77 9.18
N ASP A 109 -5.67 0.66 9.30
CA ASP A 109 -6.04 -0.40 10.23
C ASP A 109 -4.83 -1.19 10.75
N ILE A 110 -5.07 -1.86 11.86
CA ILE A 110 -4.22 -2.85 12.48
C ILE A 110 -4.92 -4.20 12.32
N ARG A 111 -4.25 -5.16 11.66
CA ARG A 111 -4.83 -6.47 11.36
C ARG A 111 -4.04 -7.56 12.06
N TYR A 112 -4.73 -8.46 12.73
CA TYR A 112 -4.14 -9.67 13.31
C TYR A 112 -5.14 -10.82 13.33
N GLY A 113 -4.83 -11.90 12.61
CA GLY A 113 -5.78 -12.98 12.36
C GLY A 113 -6.97 -12.50 11.53
N ASP A 114 -8.19 -12.70 12.05
CA ASP A 114 -9.44 -12.21 11.45
C ASP A 114 -9.93 -10.90 12.08
N ASN A 115 -9.20 -10.35 13.04
CA ASN A 115 -9.53 -9.07 13.66
C ASN A 115 -8.95 -7.91 12.85
N VAL A 116 -9.73 -6.83 12.79
CA VAL A 116 -9.37 -5.56 12.16
C VAL A 116 -9.73 -4.44 13.13
N ASP A 117 -8.72 -3.82 13.73
CA ASP A 117 -8.88 -2.62 14.54
C ASP A 117 -8.62 -1.39 13.67
N LEU A 118 -9.47 -0.37 13.73
CA LEU A 118 -9.22 0.89 13.03
C LEU A 118 -8.05 1.63 13.69
N ASN A 119 -7.21 2.27 12.87
CA ASN A 119 -6.13 3.10 13.38
C ASN A 119 -6.65 4.50 13.75
N ASP A 120 -7.11 4.67 14.98
CA ASP A 120 -7.66 5.94 15.49
C ASP A 120 -6.61 7.03 15.75
N SER A 121 -5.31 6.67 15.79
CA SER A 121 -4.22 7.62 16.05
C SER A 121 -4.05 8.67 14.93
N ARG A 122 -4.63 8.40 13.75
CA ARG A 122 -4.42 9.16 12.50
C ARG A 122 -2.95 9.30 12.09
N GLN A 123 -2.06 8.50 12.67
CA GLN A 123 -0.65 8.43 12.28
C GLN A 123 -0.42 7.21 11.39
N THR A 124 0.27 7.39 10.27
CA THR A 124 0.72 6.25 9.43
C THR A 124 1.56 5.25 10.22
N THR A 125 2.45 5.77 11.07
CA THR A 125 3.28 4.98 11.98
C THR A 125 2.92 5.37 13.39
N LEU A 126 2.39 4.40 14.15
CA LEU A 126 2.01 4.51 15.56
C LEU A 126 3.19 4.96 16.43
N GLU A 127 2.91 5.45 17.64
CA GLU A 127 3.98 5.80 18.59
C GLU A 127 4.72 4.56 19.10
N ALA A 128 5.95 4.72 19.59
CA ALA A 128 6.83 3.59 19.91
C ALA A 128 6.23 2.58 20.90
N LEU A 129 5.60 3.06 21.97
CA LEU A 129 4.95 2.17 22.93
C LEU A 129 3.76 1.43 22.31
N GLU A 130 2.96 2.10 21.49
CA GLU A 130 1.82 1.49 20.80
C GLU A 130 2.29 0.40 19.83
N ILE A 131 3.36 0.63 19.07
CA ILE A 131 3.96 -0.39 18.20
C ILE A 131 4.35 -1.62 19.02
N GLN A 132 5.06 -1.43 20.13
CA GLN A 132 5.51 -2.54 20.98
C GLN A 132 4.34 -3.28 21.63
N GLU A 133 3.29 -2.58 22.05
CA GLU A 133 2.06 -3.19 22.56
C GLU A 133 1.36 -4.04 21.49
N GLN A 134 1.25 -3.53 20.27
CA GLN A 134 0.64 -4.27 19.16
C GLN A 134 1.50 -5.49 18.77
N LEU A 135 2.82 -5.35 18.71
CA LEU A 135 3.74 -6.48 18.47
C LEU A 135 3.60 -7.55 19.56
N ALA A 136 3.50 -7.16 20.83
CA ALA A 136 3.26 -8.09 21.93
C ALA A 136 1.92 -8.82 21.77
N ARG A 137 0.83 -8.11 21.44
CA ARG A 137 -0.48 -8.71 21.15
C ARG A 137 -0.42 -9.70 19.99
N MET A 138 0.24 -9.33 18.89
CA MET A 138 0.38 -10.19 17.71
C MET A 138 1.21 -11.44 18.02
N ARG A 139 2.29 -11.31 18.80
CA ARG A 139 3.09 -12.43 19.30
C ARG A 139 2.24 -13.36 20.16
N ASP A 140 1.47 -12.82 21.10
CA ASP A 140 0.63 -13.59 22.02
C ASP A 140 -0.53 -14.29 21.27
N ALA A 141 -0.99 -13.72 20.16
CA ALA A 141 -1.92 -14.34 19.22
C ALA A 141 -1.26 -15.36 18.27
N GLY A 142 0.05 -15.62 18.40
CA GLY A 142 0.77 -16.65 17.64
C GLY A 142 1.16 -16.24 16.21
N LEU A 143 1.08 -14.95 15.87
CA LEU A 143 1.56 -14.47 14.57
C LEU A 143 3.07 -14.64 14.46
N LYS A 144 3.53 -14.89 13.23
CA LYS A 144 4.96 -15.09 12.91
C LYS A 144 5.54 -13.98 12.05
N TYR A 145 4.68 -13.19 11.41
CA TYR A 145 5.06 -12.09 10.53
C TYR A 145 4.23 -10.86 10.85
N VAL A 146 4.85 -9.68 10.79
CA VAL A 146 4.15 -8.40 10.92
C VAL A 146 4.68 -7.47 9.85
N VAL A 147 3.77 -6.87 9.08
CA VAL A 147 4.12 -5.85 8.07
C VAL A 147 3.79 -4.48 8.64
N ILE A 148 4.79 -3.61 8.78
CA ILE A 148 4.64 -2.30 9.42
C ILE A 148 4.81 -1.21 8.37
N GLU A 149 3.79 -0.35 8.22
CA GLU A 149 3.88 0.84 7.37
C GLU A 149 4.72 1.92 8.05
N THR A 150 5.98 2.03 7.65
CA THR A 150 6.93 2.97 8.25
C THR A 150 7.08 4.25 7.42
N SER A 151 6.63 5.37 8.00
CA SER A 151 6.72 6.70 7.43
C SER A 151 8.06 7.37 7.74
N SER A 152 8.47 8.34 6.92
CA SER A 152 9.68 9.14 7.17
C SER A 152 9.58 9.95 8.48
N HIS A 153 8.37 10.38 8.86
CA HIS A 153 8.11 11.01 10.15
C HIS A 153 8.33 10.03 11.30
N GLY A 154 7.81 8.80 11.19
CA GLY A 154 8.02 7.76 12.20
C GLY A 154 9.50 7.44 12.42
N LEU A 155 10.29 7.37 11.35
CA LEU A 155 11.74 7.19 11.44
C LEU A 155 12.44 8.40 12.09
N ALA A 156 12.14 9.62 11.63
CA ALA A 156 12.73 10.85 12.18
C ALA A 156 12.41 11.03 13.67
N LEU A 157 11.18 10.73 14.09
CA LEU A 157 10.70 10.83 15.47
C LEU A 157 10.99 9.60 16.33
N GLN A 158 11.73 8.60 15.80
CA GLN A 158 12.09 7.39 16.54
C GLN A 158 10.89 6.57 17.02
N ARG A 159 9.77 6.60 16.30
CA ARG A 159 8.58 5.82 16.63
C ARG A 159 8.79 4.32 16.48
N VAL A 160 9.67 3.90 15.59
CA VAL A 160 9.99 2.48 15.38
C VAL A 160 11.22 2.04 16.17
N VAL A 161 11.63 2.81 17.19
CA VAL A 161 12.74 2.43 18.06
C VAL A 161 12.43 1.09 18.76
N GLY A 162 13.40 0.19 18.78
CA GLY A 162 13.24 -1.16 19.36
C GLY A 162 12.43 -2.13 18.50
N VAL A 163 12.08 -1.77 17.26
CA VAL A 163 11.60 -2.73 16.26
C VAL A 163 12.81 -3.28 15.50
N ASP A 164 12.98 -4.59 15.53
CA ASP A 164 13.99 -5.30 14.76
C ASP A 164 13.38 -5.74 13.41
N TYR A 165 13.79 -5.10 12.31
CA TYR A 165 13.22 -5.35 10.98
C TYR A 165 14.02 -6.43 10.26
N ASP A 166 13.39 -7.58 9.96
CA ASP A 166 14.02 -8.61 9.12
C ASP A 166 14.14 -8.19 7.65
N VAL A 167 13.22 -7.35 7.17
CA VAL A 167 13.11 -6.92 5.77
C VAL A 167 12.63 -5.48 5.69
N ALA A 168 13.36 -4.65 4.96
CA ALA A 168 12.94 -3.30 4.58
C ALA A 168 12.52 -3.25 3.10
N THR A 169 11.37 -2.63 2.81
CA THR A 169 10.89 -2.40 1.44
C THR A 169 10.68 -0.91 1.19
N PHE A 170 11.18 -0.42 0.07
CA PHE A 170 10.97 0.95 -0.41
C PHE A 170 10.10 0.91 -1.66
N THR A 171 8.98 1.66 -1.67
CA THR A 171 8.12 1.78 -2.86
C THR A 171 8.68 2.83 -3.80
N ASN A 172 8.67 4.10 -3.37
CA ASN A 172 9.23 5.23 -4.09
C ASN A 172 9.77 6.31 -3.13
N ILE A 173 10.63 7.18 -3.65
CA ILE A 173 11.05 8.42 -3.00
C ILE A 173 10.70 9.58 -3.94
N ALA A 174 9.51 10.14 -3.75
CA ALA A 174 9.04 11.35 -4.43
C ALA A 174 9.30 12.62 -3.61
N HIS A 175 9.16 13.80 -4.23
CA HIS A 175 9.17 15.09 -3.52
C HIS A 175 7.91 15.24 -2.66
N GLU A 176 7.96 14.72 -1.44
CA GLU A 176 6.88 14.79 -0.46
C GLU A 176 7.43 15.22 0.91
N HIS A 177 6.57 15.80 1.75
CA HIS A 177 6.87 16.11 3.17
C HIS A 177 8.02 17.09 3.44
N LEU A 178 8.31 18.01 2.51
CA LEU A 178 9.34 19.06 2.68
C LEU A 178 8.96 20.12 3.73
N ASP A 179 7.67 20.24 4.05
CA ASP A 179 7.18 21.06 5.16
C ASP A 179 7.75 20.60 6.52
N PHE A 180 7.92 19.29 6.70
CA PHE A 180 8.57 18.71 7.88
C PHE A 180 10.09 18.59 7.70
N HIS A 181 10.54 17.90 6.65
CA HIS A 181 11.97 17.55 6.47
C HIS A 181 12.85 18.72 6.01
N LYS A 182 12.25 19.82 5.52
CA LYS A 182 12.89 21.04 5.00
C LYS A 182 13.68 20.85 3.71
N THR A 183 14.41 19.74 3.56
CA THR A 183 15.18 19.41 2.35
C THR A 183 14.90 17.98 1.87
N ILE A 184 15.20 17.71 0.60
CA ILE A 184 15.03 16.39 -0.01
C ILE A 184 16.06 15.42 0.60
N GLU A 185 17.26 15.91 0.86
CA GLU A 185 18.36 15.15 1.45
C GLU A 185 17.98 14.67 2.86
N ALA A 186 17.40 15.53 3.69
CA ALA A 186 16.93 15.16 5.02
C ALA A 186 15.79 14.13 4.98
N TYR A 187 14.88 14.25 3.99
CA TYR A 187 13.83 13.27 3.78
C TYR A 187 14.37 11.90 3.34
N GLN A 188 15.37 11.89 2.45
CA GLN A 188 16.06 10.70 1.99
C GLN A 188 16.84 10.03 3.14
N GLU A 189 17.58 10.82 3.91
CA GLU A 189 18.32 10.35 5.09
C GLU A 189 17.36 9.73 6.12
N ALA A 190 16.26 10.40 6.44
CA ALA A 190 15.26 9.86 7.36
C ALA A 190 14.72 8.50 6.91
N LYS A 191 14.52 8.28 5.60
CA LYS A 191 14.11 6.99 5.04
C LYS A 191 15.22 5.95 5.03
N ALA A 192 16.45 6.35 4.73
CA ALA A 192 17.61 5.47 4.71
C ALA A 192 17.84 4.79 6.06
N ARG A 193 17.51 5.49 7.17
CA ARG A 193 17.56 4.94 8.52
C ARG A 193 16.84 3.59 8.68
N LEU A 194 15.81 3.29 7.89
CA LEU A 194 15.13 1.99 7.95
C LEU A 194 16.06 0.81 7.58
N ILE A 195 17.10 1.04 6.78
CA ILE A 195 18.11 0.03 6.38
C ILE A 195 19.24 -0.04 7.41
N ASP A 196 19.49 1.06 8.12
CA ASP A 196 20.56 1.17 9.12
C ASP A 196 20.11 0.71 10.53
N LEU A 197 18.84 0.31 10.69
CA LEU A 197 18.26 -0.18 11.95
C LEU A 197 18.70 -1.61 12.28
#